data_AF-A0A9P8VGR9-F1
#
_entry.id   AF-A0A9P8VGR9-F1
#
_cell.length_a   1.000
_cell.length_b   1.000
_cell.length_c   1.000
_cell.angle_alpha   90.00
_cell.angle_beta   90.00
_cell.angle_gamma   90.00
#
_symmetry.space_group_name_H-M   'P 1'
#
loop_
_entity.id
_entity.type
_entity.pdbx_description
1 polymer ?
#
loop_
_entity_poly.entity_id
_entity_poly.type
_entity_poly.pdbx_seq_one_letter_code
_entity_poly.pdbx_strand_id
1 'polypeptide(L)'
;MVAHVVTAPRYPKVLPVVVFGTAAAGVVTYVRAQLMHESDTMDRFFSKYNSPQSEESRRRAFEGHVEPRSNILNFLSWKNIK
;
A
#
# COMPACT_ATOMS: atom_id res chain seq x y z
N MET A 1 45.15 -40.03 -30.03
CA MET A 1 44.20 -38.91 -29.88
C MET A 1 43.37 -39.18 -28.64
N VAL A 2 43.44 -38.32 -27.61
CA VAL A 2 42.66 -38.49 -26.37
C VAL A 2 41.35 -37.72 -26.55
N ALA A 3 40.23 -38.43 -26.51
CA ALA A 3 38.91 -37.81 -26.57
C ALA A 3 38.61 -37.17 -25.20
N HIS A 4 38.55 -35.84 -25.16
CA HIS A 4 38.00 -35.14 -24.00
C HIS A 4 36.48 -35.31 -24.02
N VAL A 5 35.96 -36.08 -23.06
CA VAL A 5 34.51 -36.14 -22.80
C VAL A 5 34.09 -34.79 -22.26
N VAL A 6 33.44 -33.98 -23.10
CA VAL A 6 32.79 -32.75 -22.67
C VAL A 6 31.45 -33.14 -22.05
N THR A 7 31.40 -33.26 -20.72
CA THR A 7 30.14 -33.39 -19.98
C THR A 7 29.40 -32.07 -19.97
N ALA A 8 28.18 -32.04 -20.51
CA ALA A 8 27.30 -30.87 -20.43
C ALA A 8 26.96 -30.54 -18.96
N PRO A 9 26.88 -29.25 -18.58
CA PRO A 9 26.54 -28.86 -17.22
C PRO A 9 25.12 -29.32 -16.89
N ARG A 10 24.98 -30.19 -15.89
CA ARG A 10 23.67 -30.50 -15.29
C ARG A 10 23.26 -29.33 -14.40
N TYR A 11 22.38 -28.48 -14.90
CA TYR A 11 21.74 -27.48 -14.06
C TYR A 11 20.85 -28.17 -13.03
N PRO A 12 20.96 -27.82 -11.74
CA PRO A 12 20.10 -28.41 -10.72
C PRO A 12 18.66 -27.96 -11.02
N LYS A 13 17.71 -28.91 -11.03
CA LYS A 13 16.29 -28.66 -11.35
C LYS A 13 15.62 -27.59 -10.46
N VAL A 14 16.26 -27.23 -9.35
CA VAL A 14 15.80 -26.19 -8.43
C VAL A 14 16.16 -24.77 -8.88
N LEU A 15 17.12 -24.60 -9.80
CA LEU A 15 17.58 -23.27 -10.23
C LEU A 15 16.44 -22.40 -10.80
N PRO A 16 15.56 -22.91 -11.70
CA PRO A 16 14.46 -22.10 -12.23
C PRO A 16 13.45 -21.69 -11.15
N VAL A 17 13.20 -22.57 -10.17
CA VAL A 17 12.27 -22.31 -9.06
C VAL A 17 12.81 -21.21 -8.16
N VAL A 18 14.11 -21.24 -7.86
CA VAL A 18 14.76 -20.20 -7.05
C VAL A 18 14.74 -18.86 -7.78
N VAL A 19 15.08 -18.85 -9.08
CA VAL A 19 15.06 -17.62 -9.88
C VAL A 19 13.66 -17.00 -9.95
N PHE A 20 12.64 -17.83 -10.16
CA PHE A 20 11.26 -17.35 -10.18
C PHE A 20 10.84 -16.84 -8.79
N GLY A 21 11.15 -17.59 -7.73
CA GLY A 21 10.80 -17.22 -6.36
C GLY A 21 11.43 -15.89 -5.93
N THR A 22 12.70 -15.65 -6.25
CA THR A 22 13.36 -14.38 -5.93
C THR A 22 12.81 -13.22 -6.74
N ALA A 23 12.51 -13.43 -8.03
CA ALA A 23 11.88 -12.42 -8.87
C ALA A 23 10.49 -12.02 -8.35
N ALA A 24 9.65 -13.01 -8.03
CA ALA A 24 8.32 -12.80 -7.49
C ALA A 24 8.37 -12.05 -6.14
N ALA A 25 9.26 -12.46 -5.24
CA ALA A 25 9.47 -11.78 -3.96
C ALA A 25 9.87 -10.31 -4.15
N GLY A 26 10.79 -10.04 -5.10
CA GLY A 26 11.20 -8.68 -5.45
C GLY A 26 10.01 -7.81 -5.88
N VAL A 27 9.18 -8.29 -6.81
CA VAL A 27 7.99 -7.55 -7.28
C VAL A 27 7.02 -7.29 -6.13
N VAL A 28 6.72 -8.29 -5.30
CA VAL A 28 5.81 -8.13 -4.15
C VAL A 28 6.33 -7.09 -3.17
N THR A 29 7.62 -7.12 -2.84
CA THR A 29 8.21 -6.12 -1.93
C THR A 29 8.19 -4.71 -2.52
N TYR A 30 8.42 -4.57 -3.83
CA TYR A 30 8.38 -3.29 -4.52
C TYR A 30 6.97 -2.68 -4.53
N VAL A 31 5.97 -3.47 -4.92
CA VAL A 31 4.56 -3.02 -4.92
C VAL A 31 4.13 -2.66 -3.50
N ARG A 32 4.49 -3.45 -2.50
CA ARG A 32 4.21 -3.12 -1.10
C ARG A 32 4.86 -1.81 -0.67
N ALA A 33 6.10 -1.56 -1.05
CA ALA A 33 6.81 -0.33 -0.73
C ALA A 33 6.13 0.89 -1.37
N GLN A 34 5.68 0.78 -2.63
CA GLN A 34 4.91 1.85 -3.28
C GLN A 34 3.59 2.12 -2.57
N LEU A 35 2.81 1.08 -2.28
CA LEU A 35 1.53 1.22 -1.58
C LEU A 35 1.70 1.89 -0.21
N MET A 36 2.73 1.52 0.54
CA MET A 36 3.02 2.16 1.83
C MET A 36 3.42 3.62 1.65
N HIS A 37 4.25 3.94 0.66
CA HIS A 37 4.66 5.32 0.38
C HIS A 37 3.50 6.22 -0.06
N GLU A 38 2.63 5.70 -0.92
CA GLU A 38 1.42 6.39 -1.36
C GLU A 38 0.41 6.54 -0.23
N SER A 39 0.23 5.50 0.60
CA SER A 39 -0.62 5.56 1.79
C SER A 39 -0.18 6.67 2.74
N ASP A 40 1.11 6.71 3.10
CA ASP A 40 1.66 7.75 3.99
C ASP A 40 1.49 9.15 3.38
N THR A 41 1.66 9.26 2.06
CA THR A 41 1.47 10.51 1.33
C THR A 41 0.01 10.96 1.37
N MET A 42 -0.93 10.06 1.10
CA MET A 42 -2.37 10.33 1.17
C MET A 42 -2.81 10.69 2.60
N ASP A 43 -2.33 9.97 3.61
CA ASP A 43 -2.60 10.27 5.03
C ASP A 43 -2.10 11.67 5.41
N ARG A 44 -0.95 12.09 4.88
CA ARG A 44 -0.43 13.44 5.07
C ARG A 44 -1.32 14.51 4.40
N PHE A 45 -1.88 14.22 3.23
CA PHE A 45 -2.84 15.12 2.60
C PHE A 45 -4.16 15.19 3.39
N PHE A 46 -4.73 14.05 3.79
CA PHE A 46 -5.97 14.02 4.56
C PHE A 46 -5.83 14.66 5.94
N SER A 47 -4.70 14.46 6.62
CA SER A 47 -4.42 15.13 7.90
C SER A 47 -4.32 16.65 7.75
N LYS A 48 -3.77 17.16 6.63
CA LYS A 48 -3.75 18.60 6.32
C LYS A 48 -5.16 19.17 6.10
N TYR A 49 -6.06 18.40 5.49
CA TYR A 49 -7.47 18.78 5.33
C TYR A 49 -8.30 18.69 6.63
N ASN A 50 -7.81 18.00 7.67
CA ASN A 50 -8.37 18.01 9.02
C ASN A 50 -7.69 19.04 9.94
N SER A 51 -7.27 20.19 9.39
CA SER A 51 -6.74 21.28 10.21
C SER A 51 -7.86 22.01 10.96
N PRO A 52 -7.59 22.66 12.11
CA PRO A 52 -8.61 23.37 12.88
C PRO A 52 -9.37 24.41 12.04
N GLN A 53 -8.68 25.06 11.09
CA GLN A 53 -9.25 26.05 10.19
C GLN A 53 -10.23 25.47 9.16
N SER A 54 -10.04 24.24 8.70
CA SER A 54 -10.98 23.57 7.78
C SER A 54 -12.18 22.94 8.51
N GLU A 55 -11.98 22.48 9.76
CA GLU A 55 -13.09 22.06 10.61
C GLU A 55 -13.94 23.27 11.03
N GLU A 56 -13.34 24.43 11.29
CA GLU A 56 -14.06 25.68 11.58
C GLU A 56 -14.85 26.20 10.36
N SER A 57 -14.28 26.16 9.16
CA SER A 57 -14.99 26.55 7.94
C SER A 57 -16.15 25.61 7.61
N ARG A 58 -15.99 24.29 7.86
CA ARG A 58 -17.10 23.32 7.80
C ARG A 58 -18.15 23.60 8.85
N ARG A 59 -17.77 23.88 10.09
CA ARG A 59 -18.73 24.18 11.16
C ARG A 59 -19.58 25.40 10.80
N ARG A 60 -18.98 26.43 10.19
CA ARG A 60 -19.69 27.59 9.65
C ARG A 60 -20.62 27.23 8.48
N ALA A 61 -20.21 26.34 7.58
CA ALA A 61 -21.04 25.90 6.46
C ALA A 61 -22.28 25.10 6.91
N PHE A 62 -22.23 24.47 8.09
CA PHE A 62 -23.34 23.72 8.68
C PHE A 62 -23.95 24.41 9.91
N GLU A 63 -23.68 25.69 10.16
CA GLU A 63 -24.34 26.46 11.22
C GLU A 63 -25.86 26.50 10.96
N GLY A 64 -26.62 25.77 11.78
CA GLY A 64 -28.09 25.65 11.66
C GLY A 64 -28.60 24.37 10.98
N HIS A 65 -27.71 23.49 10.49
CA HIS A 65 -28.08 22.22 9.85
C HIS A 65 -27.35 21.03 10.47
N VAL A 66 -27.98 19.85 10.46
CA VAL A 66 -27.37 18.62 10.98
C VAL A 66 -26.21 18.21 10.06
N GLU A 67 -25.00 18.17 10.62
CA GLU A 67 -23.81 17.73 9.89
C GLU A 67 -23.98 16.26 9.45
N PRO A 68 -23.87 15.92 8.16
CA PRO A 68 -24.10 14.56 7.67
C PRO A 68 -23.17 13.50 8.31
N ARG A 69 -22.00 13.94 8.82
CA ARG A 69 -21.03 13.07 9.47
C ARG A 69 -21.44 12.59 10.87
N SER A 70 -22.31 13.34 11.56
CA SER A 70 -22.84 12.96 12.88
C SER A 70 -24.09 12.09 12.80
N ASN A 71 -24.57 11.81 11.58
CA ASN A 71 -25.70 10.92 11.34
C ASN A 71 -25.34 9.48 11.75
N ILE A 72 -26.27 8.80 12.42
CA ILE A 72 -26.15 7.40 12.85
C ILE A 72 -25.90 6.43 11.69
N LEU A 73 -26.31 6.80 10.47
CA LEU A 73 -26.04 6.03 9.25
C LEU A 73 -24.56 6.06 8.83
N ASN A 74 -23.77 6.99 9.36
CA ASN A 74 -22.33 7.11 9.11
C ASN A 74 -21.49 6.27 10.11
N PHE A 75 -22.01 5.12 10.53
CA PHE A 75 -21.39 4.18 11.46
C PHE A 75 -20.02 3.64 10.97
N LEU A 76 -19.76 3.71 9.66
CA LEU A 76 -18.50 3.28 9.03
C LEU A 76 -17.43 4.37 8.98
N SER A 77 -17.68 5.56 9.55
CA SER A 77 -16.67 6.62 9.58
C SER A 77 -15.42 6.13 10.33
N TRP A 78 -14.25 6.34 9.72
CA TRP A 78 -12.89 5.84 10.04
C TRP A 78 -12.38 6.04 11.49
N LYS A 79 -13.21 6.57 12.40
CA LYS A 79 -12.90 6.92 13.78
C LYS A 79 -12.67 5.72 14.71
N ASN A 80 -12.85 4.49 14.22
CA ASN A 80 -12.72 3.25 15.01
C ASN A 80 -11.45 2.42 14.73
N ILE A 81 -10.48 2.93 13.96
CA ILE A 81 -9.17 2.27 13.85
C ILE A 81 -8.24 2.91 14.90
N LYS A 82 -8.16 2.27 16.07
CA LYS A 82 -7.12 2.51 17.07
C LYS A 82 -5.85 1.74 16.70
#